data_AF-A0A347AE65-F1
#
_entry.id   AF-A0A347AE65-F1
#
_cell.length_a   1.000
_cell.length_b   1.000
_cell.length_c   1.000
_cell.angle_alpha   90.00
_cell.angle_beta   90.00
_cell.angle_gamma   90.00
#
_symmetry.space_group_name_H-M   'P 1'
#
loop_
_entity.id
_entity.type
_entity.pdbx_description
1 polymer ?
#
loop_
_entity_poly.entity_id
_entity_poly.type
_entity_poly.pdbx_seq_one_letter_code
_entity_poly.pdbx_strand_id
1 'polypeptide(L)' 'MDLSSIFLLIGLVALAIITLLAIYAGKMKKQDKPSKIVFIAFFLVILGIVLGNNEWLSYSLIGAGVILAIIDIIRS' A
#
# COMPACT_ATOMS: atom_id res chain seq x y z
N MET A 1 -22.59 -5.17 -16.66
CA MET A 1 -21.47 -5.77 -15.89
C MET A 1 -21.85 -5.64 -14.43
N ASP A 2 -21.93 -6.75 -13.69
CA ASP A 2 -22.24 -6.71 -12.26
C ASP A 2 -21.18 -5.90 -11.52
N LEU A 3 -21.62 -5.12 -10.52
CA LEU A 3 -20.74 -4.30 -9.68
C LEU A 3 -19.61 -5.15 -9.07
N SER A 4 -19.93 -6.40 -8.71
CA SER A 4 -18.99 -7.41 -8.21
C SER A 4 -17.81 -7.67 -9.15
N SER A 5 -18.06 -7.68 -10.46
CA SER A 5 -17.03 -7.92 -11.48
C SER A 5 -16.11 -6.71 -11.65
N ILE A 6 -16.63 -5.49 -11.46
CA ILE A 6 -15.85 -4.25 -11.57
C ILE A 6 -14.88 -4.12 -10.38
N PHE A 7 -15.34 -4.38 -9.15
CA PHE A 7 -14.48 -4.34 -7.97
C PHE A 7 -13.40 -5.42 -7.99
N LEU A 8 -13.71 -6.62 -8.49
CA LEU A 8 -12.71 -7.67 -8.73
C LEU A 8 -11.64 -7.23 -9.72
N LEU A 9 -12.04 -6.59 -10.82
CA LEU A 9 -11.10 -6.09 -11.83
C LEU A 9 -10.17 -5.02 -11.24
N ILE A 10 -10.73 -4.09 -10.47
CA ILE A 10 -9.96 -3.03 -9.80
C ILE A 10 -8.97 -3.64 -8.79
N GLY A 11 -9.41 -4.62 -7.99
CA GLY A 11 -8.55 -5.33 -7.05
C GLY A 11 -7.39 -6.06 -7.75
N LEU A 12 -7.68 -6.69 -8.90
CA LEU A 12 -6.67 -7.40 -9.70
C LEU A 12 -5.61 -6.43 -10.26
N VAL A 13 -6.05 -5.29 -10.79
CA VAL A 13 -5.16 -4.25 -11.32
C VAL A 13 -4.32 -3.64 -10.20
N ALA A 14 -4.92 -3.34 -9.05
CA ALA A 14 -4.21 -2.84 -7.88
C ALA A 14 -3.12 -3.83 -7.42
N LEU A 15 -3.45 -5.12 -7.36
CA LEU A 15 -2.49 -6.17 -6.98
C LEU A 15 -1.33 -6.28 -7.98
N ALA A 16 -1.61 -6.17 -9.27
CA ALA A 16 -0.58 -6.18 -10.31
C ALA A 16 0.38 -4.97 -10.17
N ILE A 17 -0.16 -3.79 -9.88
CA ILE A 17 0.63 -2.57 -9.64
C ILE A 17 1.51 -2.72 -8.39
N ILE A 18 0.95 -3.20 -7.27
CA ILE A 18 1.70 -3.44 -6.03
C ILE A 18 2.83 -4.44 -6.28
N THR A 19 2.57 -5.51 -7.03
CA THR A 19 3.57 -6.54 -7.36
C THR A 19 4.72 -5.96 -8.19
N LEU A 20 4.40 -5.17 -9.22
CA LEU A 20 5.40 -4.48 -10.02
C LEU A 20 6.24 -3.53 -9.17
N LEU A 21 5.60 -2.68 -8.37
CA LEU A 21 6.29 -1.75 -7.48
C LEU A 21 7.21 -2.48 -6.49
N ALA A 22 6.76 -3.58 -5.90
CA ALA A 22 7.55 -4.38 -4.96
C ALA A 22 8.79 -5.01 -5.64
N ILE A 23 8.64 -5.51 -6.87
CA ILE A 23 9.75 -6.09 -7.64
C ILE A 23 10.77 -5.01 -8.02
N TYR A 24 10.31 -3.84 -8.45
CA TYR A 24 11.19 -2.70 -8.78
C TYR A 24 11.91 -2.15 -7.54
N ALA A 25 11.20 -2.02 -6.41
CA ALA A 25 11.79 -1.59 -5.14
C ALA A 25 12.78 -2.62 -4.58
N GLY A 26 12.47 -3.91 -4.67
CA GLY A 26 13.34 -5.00 -4.22
C GLY A 26 14.65 -5.12 -5.01
N LYS A 27 14.66 -4.71 -6.28
CA LYS A 27 15.88 -4.64 -7.10
C LYS A 27 16.78 -3.44 -6.76
N MET A 28 16.25 -2.40 -6.13
CA MET A 28 17.00 -1.17 -5.83
C MET A 28 17.75 -1.20 -4.50
N LYS A 29 17.36 -2.02 -3.51
CA LYS A 29 18.03 -2.03 -2.18
C LYS A 29 18.93 -3.25 -1.98
N LYS A 30 20.25 -3.02 -2.05
CA LYS A 30 21.24 -3.82 -1.31
C LYS A 30 20.97 -3.63 0.19
N GLN A 31 20.31 -4.59 0.83
CA GLN A 31 20.32 -4.86 2.29
C GLN A 31 20.19 -3.70 3.30
N ASP A 32 19.78 -2.49 2.91
CA ASP A 32 19.52 -1.44 3.88
C ASP A 32 18.19 -1.72 4.59
N LYS A 33 18.30 -1.86 5.91
CA LYS A 33 17.20 -2.21 6.81
C LYS A 33 16.00 -1.30 6.54
N PRO A 34 14.77 -1.84 6.51
CA PRO A 34 13.57 -1.01 6.35
C PRO A 34 13.56 0.12 7.37
N SER A 35 13.41 1.35 6.88
CA SER A 35 13.29 2.54 7.72
C SER A 35 12.10 2.37 8.66
N LYS A 36 12.21 2.92 9.88
CA LYS A 36 11.12 2.92 10.86
C LYS A 36 9.84 3.54 10.30
N ILE A 37 9.95 4.45 9.33
CA ILE A 37 8.83 5.11 8.65
C ILE A 37 8.08 4.12 7.74
N VAL A 38 8.79 3.20 7.07
CA VAL A 38 8.18 2.14 6.26
C VAL A 38 7.34 1.21 7.12
N PHE A 39 7.83 0.86 8.32
CA PHE A 39 7.07 0.04 9.25
C PHE A 39 5.76 0.71 9.68
N ILE A 40 5.80 2.01 9.96
CA ILE A 40 4.61 2.79 10.33
C ILE A 40 3.64 2.91 9.16
N ALA A 41 4.16 3.18 7.96
CA ALA A 41 3.38 3.22 6.72
C ALA A 41 2.65 1.89 6.48
N PHE A 42 3.37 0.77 6.60
CA PHE A 42 2.82 -0.57 6.40
C PHE A 42 1.77 -0.91 7.46
N PHE A 43 2.02 -0.53 8.71
CA PHE A 43 1.06 -0.72 9.79
C PHE A 43 -0.24 0.05 9.54
N LEU A 44 -0.17 1.31 9.09
CA LEU A 44 -1.35 2.09 8.71
C LEU A 44 -2.15 1.44 7.58
N VAL A 45 -1.47 0.93 6.54
CA VAL A 45 -2.12 0.24 5.43
C VAL A 45 -2.82 -1.04 5.91
N ILE A 46 -2.14 -1.87 6.72
CA ILE A 46 -2.73 -3.08 7.30
C ILE A 46 -3.94 -2.72 8.16
N LEU A 47 -3.81 -1.71 9.03
CA LEU A 47 -4.90 -1.27 9.89
C LEU A 47 -6.10 -0.81 9.07
N GLY A 48 -5.88 -0.04 8.00
CA GLY A 48 -6.93 0.40 7.09
C GLY A 48 -7.60 -0.75 6.33
N ILE A 49 -6.89 -1.84 6.03
CA ILE A 49 -7.49 -3.04 5.42
C ILE A 49 -8.33 -3.82 6.45
N VAL A 50 -7.84 -3.97 7.68
CA VAL A 50 -8.50 -4.74 8.75
C VAL A 50 -9.74 -4.03 9.29
N LEU A 51 -9.73 -2.69 9.33
CA LEU A 51 -10.82 -1.86 9.83
C LEU A 51 -11.98 -1.69 8.81
N GLY A 52 -12.06 -2.55 7.79
CA GLY A 52 -12.96 -2.51 6.62
C GLY A 52 -14.47 -2.43 6.90
N ASN A 53 -14.86 -2.29 8.16
CA ASN A 53 -16.17 -1.91 8.65
C ASN A 53 -16.48 -0.41 8.47
N ASN A 54 -15.49 0.45 8.20
CA ASN A 54 -15.73 1.86 7.91
C ASN A 54 -14.88 2.32 6.71
N GLU A 55 -15.48 2.38 5.52
CA GLU A 55 -14.80 2.64 4.24
C GLU A 55 -14.01 3.95 4.25
N TRP A 56 -14.60 5.02 4.77
CA TRP A 56 -13.98 6.35 4.86
C TRP A 56 -12.70 6.35 5.70
N LEU A 57 -12.72 5.66 6.82
CA LEU A 57 -11.60 5.54 7.73
C LEU A 57 -10.54 4.61 7.13
N SER A 58 -10.96 3.49 6.56
CA SER A 58 -10.11 2.50 5.89
C SER A 58 -9.31 3.13 4.75
N TYR A 59 -9.96 3.88 3.85
CA TYR A 59 -9.28 4.56 2.75
C TYR A 59 -8.37 5.69 3.21
N SER A 60 -8.75 6.41 4.26
CA SER A 60 -7.91 7.46 4.84
C SER A 60 -6.63 6.89 5.46
N LEU A 61 -6.73 5.77 6.19
CA LEU A 61 -5.58 5.06 6.77
C LEU A 61 -4.66 4.47 5.70
N ILE A 62 -5.23 3.83 4.68
CA ILE A 62 -4.46 3.32 3.54
C ILE A 62 -3.75 4.48 2.82
N GLY A 63 -4.47 5.56 2.51
CA GLY A 63 -3.93 6.75 1.85
C GLY A 63 -2.79 7.39 2.66
N ALA A 64 -2.96 7.57 3.96
CA ALA A 64 -1.93 8.10 4.84
C ALA A 64 -0.69 7.20 4.89
N GLY A 65 -0.88 5.87 4.95
CA GLY A 65 0.21 4.89 4.91
C GLY A 65 0.99 4.96 3.58
N VAL A 66 0.30 5.06 2.45
CA VAL A 66 0.95 5.21 1.13
C VAL A 66 1.74 6.51 1.03
N ILE A 67 1.19 7.64 1.49
CA ILE A 67 1.90 8.93 1.50
C ILE A 67 3.18 8.85 2.35
N LEU A 68 3.11 8.25 3.54
CA LEU A 68 4.27 8.02 4.40
C LEU A 68 5.34 7.17 3.71
N ALA A 69 4.94 6.13 2.99
CA ALA A 69 5.88 5.30 2.21
C ALA A 69 6.56 6.10 1.10
N ILE A 70 5.83 6.95 0.39
CA ILE A 70 6.39 7.83 -0.65
C ILE A 70 7.40 8.81 -0.04
N ILE A 71 7.07 9.43 1.10
CA ILE A 71 7.98 10.34 1.81
C ILE A 71 9.27 9.62 2.20
N ASP A 72 9.18 8.38 2.70
CA ASP A 72 10.36 7.59 3.03
C ASP A 72 11.20 7.27 1.79
N ILE A 73 10.58 6.91 0.67
CA ILE A 73 11.31 6.64 -0.60
C ILE A 73 12.05 7.88 -1.09
N ILE A 74 11.45 9.08 -0.99
CA ILE A 74 12.08 10.33 -1.44
C ILE A 74 13.21 10.75 -0.47
N ARG A 75 13.05 10.45 0.82
CA ARG A 75 13.99 10.87 1.87
C ARG A 75 15.13 9.87 2.10
N SER A 76 14.95 8.60 1.74
CA SER A 76 15.88 7.48 1.93
C SER A 76 16.81 7.29 0.74
#